data_AF-A0A2G1WF34-F1
#
_entry.id   AF-A0A2G1WF34-F1
#
_cell.length_a   1.000
_cell.length_b   1.000
_cell.length_c   1.000
_cell.angle_alpha   90.00
_cell.angle_beta   90.00
_cell.angle_gamma   90.00
#
_symmetry.space_group_name_H-M   'P 1'
#
loop_
_entity.id
_entity.type
_entity.pdbx_description
1 polymer ?
#
loop_
_entity_poly.entity_id
_entity_poly.type
_entity_poly.pdbx_seq_one_letter_code
_entity_poly.pdbx_strand_id
1 'polypeptide(L)' 'MFPAPLRLFFVVVPLLVAAGALAMAAFPRRMTAWQLRSPDGSTQRLEPSGTRLLLMRIMGVVVAGLALLMLFTSQAIFP' A
#
# COMPACT_ATOMS: atom_id res chain seq x y z
N MET A 1 -9.39 -24.81 -16.19
CA MET A 1 -10.30 -24.60 -15.04
C MET A 1 -9.56 -25.03 -13.78
N PHE A 2 -8.98 -24.10 -13.03
CA PHE A 2 -8.31 -24.41 -11.76
C PHE A 2 -9.33 -24.93 -10.73
N PRO A 3 -8.93 -25.82 -9.81
CA PRO A 3 -9.81 -26.25 -8.73
C PRO A 3 -10.29 -25.04 -7.91
N ALA A 4 -11.56 -25.06 -7.49
CA ALA A 4 -12.23 -23.98 -6.75
C ALA A 4 -11.38 -23.30 -5.64
N PRO A 5 -10.62 -24.03 -4.79
CA PRO A 5 -9.75 -23.41 -3.79
C PRO A 5 -8.60 -22.57 -4.39
N LEU A 6 -8.02 -22.96 -5.53
CA LEU A 6 -6.98 -22.17 -6.19
C LEU A 6 -7.54 -20.84 -6.73
N ARG A 7 -8.73 -20.86 -7.33
CA ARG A 7 -9.39 -19.63 -7.82
C ARG A 7 -9.64 -18.63 -6.69
N LEU A 8 -10.06 -19.11 -5.52
CA LEU A 8 -10.25 -18.26 -4.34
C LEU A 8 -8.95 -17.59 -3.89
N PHE A 9 -7.83 -18.31 -3.91
CA PHE A 9 -6.52 -17.73 -3.58
C PHE A 9 -6.15 -16.55 -4.50
N PHE A 10 -6.32 -16.73 -5.81
CA PHE A 10 -6.04 -15.68 -6.80
C PHE A 10 -7.00 -14.48 -6.74
N VAL A 11 -8.15 -14.60 -6.06
CA VAL A 11 -9.07 -13.50 -5.82
C VAL A 11 -8.78 -12.80 -4.49
N VAL A 12 -8.57 -13.58 -3.43
CA VAL A 12 -8.39 -13.08 -2.07
C VAL A 12 -7.05 -12.36 -1.90
N VAL A 13 -5.96 -12.88 -2.48
CA VAL A 13 -4.63 -12.29 -2.33
C VAL A 13 -4.55 -10.88 -2.93
N PRO A 14 -4.95 -10.63 -4.19
CA PRO A 14 -4.95 -9.28 -4.75
C PRO A 14 -5.87 -8.31 -4.01
N LEU A 15 -7.01 -8.79 -3.50
CA LEU A 15 -7.92 -7.98 -2.68
C LEU A 15 -7.28 -7.55 -1.36
N LEU A 16 -6.59 -8.46 -0.68
CA LEU A 16 -5.84 -8.13 0.54
C LEU A 16 -4.71 -7.13 0.26
N VAL A 17 -3.97 -7.31 -0.84
CA VAL A 17 -2.93 -6.38 -1.28
C VAL A 17 -3.52 -5.01 -1.59
N ALA A 18 -4.63 -4.96 -2.33
CA ALA A 18 -5.32 -3.71 -2.64
C ALA A 18 -5.81 -3.00 -1.38
N ALA A 19 -6.43 -3.73 -0.45
CA ALA A 19 -6.91 -3.17 0.83
C ALA A 19 -5.74 -2.65 1.69
N GLY A 20 -4.64 -3.41 1.80
CA GLY A 20 -3.45 -3.00 2.54
C GLY A 20 -2.77 -1.78 1.93
N ALA A 21 -2.65 -1.73 0.61
CA ALA A 21 -2.08 -0.59 -0.12
C ALA A 21 -2.96 0.65 0.01
N LEU A 22 -4.30 0.51 -0.05
CA LEU A 22 -5.23 1.61 0.20
C LEU A 22 -5.14 2.13 1.64
N ALA A 23 -5.03 1.23 2.62
CA ALA A 23 -4.89 1.62 4.03
C ALA A 23 -3.59 2.38 4.28
N MET A 24 -2.47 1.93 3.69
CA MET A 24 -1.19 2.67 3.74
C MET A 24 -1.27 4.02 3.04
N ALA A 25 -1.98 4.10 1.89
CA ALA A 25 -2.24 5.37 1.22
C ALA A 25 -3.16 6.29 2.04
N ALA A 26 -4.11 5.76 2.80
CA ALA A 26 -4.99 6.58 3.62
C ALA A 26 -4.24 7.19 4.83
N PHE A 27 -3.29 6.48 5.44
CA PHE A 27 -2.66 6.89 6.70
C PHE A 27 -1.10 6.93 6.73
N PRO A 28 -0.40 7.61 5.80
CA PRO A 28 1.07 7.69 5.86
C PRO A 28 1.59 8.61 6.99
N ARG A 29 0.73 9.52 7.48
CA ARG A 29 1.06 10.54 8.51
C ARG A 29 1.41 9.97 9.87
N ARG A 30 0.82 8.84 10.28
CA ARG A 30 1.00 8.31 11.64
C ARG A 30 2.28 7.48 11.80
N MET A 31 2.80 6.89 10.72
CA MET A 31 3.97 5.99 10.77
C MET A 31 5.31 6.69 10.58
N THR A 32 5.32 7.95 10.12
CA THR A 32 6.54 8.65 9.69
C THR A 32 6.92 9.83 10.59
N ALA A 33 6.14 10.12 11.63
CA ALA A 33 6.49 11.10 12.64
C ALA A 33 7.47 10.48 13.65
N TRP A 34 8.77 10.63 13.39
CA TRP A 34 9.82 10.20 14.31
C TRP A 34 10.37 11.42 15.05
N GLN A 35 10.39 11.34 16.39
CA GLN A 35 11.12 12.31 17.21
C GLN A 35 12.58 11.89 17.24
N LEU A 36 13.45 12.60 16.51
CA LEU A 36 14.89 12.36 16.59
C LEU A 36 15.45 13.15 17.77
N ARG A 37 16.17 12.47 18.67
CA ARG A 37 17.01 13.16 19.66
C ARG A 37 18.28 13.60 18.93
N SER A 38 18.46 14.91 18.77
CA SER A 38 19.69 15.48 18.22
C SER A 38 20.84 15.33 19.23
N PRO A 39 22.11 15.18 18.80
CA PRO A 39 23.27 15.09 19.69
C PRO A 39 23.39 16.26 20.68
N ASP A 40 22.88 17.43 20.31
CA ASP A 40 22.81 18.63 21.17
C ASP A 40 21.72 18.57 22.26
N GLY A 41 21.06 17.43 22.43
CA GLY A 41 20.00 17.26 23.42
C GLY A 41 18.65 17.88 23.01
N SER A 42 18.54 18.55 21.87
CA SER A 42 17.26 19.02 21.33
C SER A 42 16.44 17.88 20.71
N THR A 43 15.12 17.90 20.90
CA THR A 43 14.20 16.99 20.20
C THR A 43 13.77 17.64 18.89
N GLN A 44 14.27 17.12 17.77
CA GLN A 44 13.86 17.60 16.46
C GLN A 44 12.77 16.67 15.93
N ARG A 45 11.57 17.23 15.74
CA ARG A 45 10.48 16.50 15.07
C ARG A 45 10.81 16.46 13.59
N LEU A 46 11.21 15.29 13.08
CA LEU A 46 11.41 15.11 11.65
C LEU A 46 10.03 14.99 11.01
N GLU A 47 9.41 16.13 10.70
CA GLU A 47 8.16 16.12 9.94
C GLU A 47 8.49 15.72 8.50
N PRO A 48 7.91 14.62 7.98
CA PRO A 48 8.08 14.25 6.59
C PRO A 48 7.46 15.36 5.73
N SER A 49 8.23 15.88 4.78
CA SER A 49 7.81 16.93 3.85
C SER A 49 6.46 16.54 3.21
N GLY A 50 5.52 17.49 3.07
CA GLY A 50 4.19 17.22 2.51
C GLY A 50 4.24 16.48 1.17
N THR A 51 5.23 16.77 0.34
CA THR A 51 5.51 16.11 -0.94
C THR A 51 5.86 14.62 -0.78
N ARG A 52 6.66 14.24 0.22
CA ARG A 52 7.01 12.84 0.51
C ARG A 52 5.78 12.04 0.94
N LEU A 53 4.89 12.70 1.68
CA LEU A 53 3.65 12.11 2.14
C LEU A 53 2.65 11.90 0.99
N LEU A 54 2.54 12.89 0.09
CA LEU A 54 1.77 12.79 -1.14
C LEU A 54 2.28 11.66 -2.04
N LEU A 55 3.61 11.57 -2.22
CA LEU A 55 4.25 10.51 -3.00
C LEU A 55 3.96 9.11 -2.44
N MET A 56 4.01 8.91 -1.11
CA MET A 56 3.63 7.64 -0.50
C MET A 56 2.18 7.27 -0.76
N ARG A 57 1.25 8.25 -0.73
CA ARG A 57 -0.15 7.99 -1.07
C ARG A 57 -0.30 7.56 -2.53
N ILE A 58 0.33 8.30 -3.45
CA ILE A 58 0.28 8.01 -4.88
C ILE A 58 0.82 6.60 -5.15
N MET A 59 1.96 6.24 -4.57
CA MET A 59 2.53 4.91 -4.73
C MET A 59 1.59 3.81 -4.21
N GLY A 60 0.94 4.00 -3.06
CA GLY A 60 -0.05 3.06 -2.55
C GLY A 60 -1.26 2.90 -3.48
N VAL A 61 -1.75 4.00 -4.06
CA VAL A 61 -2.85 3.97 -5.04
C VAL A 61 -2.43 3.25 -6.33
N VAL A 62 -1.22 3.51 -6.84
CA VAL A 62 -0.66 2.83 -8.02
C VAL A 62 -0.56 1.33 -7.78
N VAL A 63 -0.05 0.89 -6.63
CA VAL A 63 0.05 -0.53 -6.27
C VAL A 63 -1.34 -1.17 -6.18
N ALA A 64 -2.31 -0.49 -5.56
CA ALA A 64 -3.69 -0.98 -5.51
C ALA A 64 -4.30 -1.13 -6.92
N GLY A 65 -4.07 -0.16 -7.81
CA GLY A 65 -4.51 -0.20 -9.20
C GLY A 65 -3.90 -1.37 -9.98
N LEU A 66 -2.60 -1.60 -9.83
CA LEU A 66 -1.90 -2.73 -10.45
C LEU A 66 -2.42 -4.08 -9.92
N ALA A 67 -2.67 -4.19 -8.62
CA ALA A 67 -3.22 -5.40 -8.03
C ALA A 67 -4.63 -5.73 -8.58
N LEU A 68 -5.48 -4.70 -8.74
CA LEU A 68 -6.80 -4.86 -9.35
C LEU A 68 -6.72 -5.21 -10.84
N LEU A 69 -5.77 -4.62 -11.57
CA LEU A 69 -5.52 -4.94 -12.98
C LEU A 69 -5.06 -6.40 -13.14
N MET A 70 -4.16 -6.88 -12.28
CA MET A 70 -3.74 -8.28 -12.27
C MET A 70 -4.89 -9.23 -11.94
N LEU A 71 -5.75 -8.87 -10.99
CA LEU A 71 -6.95 -9.65 -10.67
C LEU A 71 -7.88 -9.73 -11.88
N PHE A 72 -8.16 -8.60 -12.53
CA PHE A 72 -9.03 -8.55 -13.70
C PHE A 72 -8.48 -9.38 -14.86
N THR A 73 -7.19 -9.22 -15.19
CA THR A 73 -6.53 -9.99 -16.24
C THR A 73 -6.51 -11.49 -15.94
N SER A 74 -6.31 -11.88 -14.67
CA SER A 74 -6.42 -13.29 -14.26
C SER A 74 -7.81 -13.87 -14.49
N GLN A 75 -8.89 -13.12 -14.21
CA GLN A 75 -10.26 -13.58 -14.46
C GLN A 75 -10.59 -13.60 -15.97
N ALA A 76 -10.05 -12.65 -16.74
CA ALA A 76 -10.31 -12.55 -18.18
C ALA A 76 -9.57 -13.62 -19.02
N ILE A 77 -8.35 -13.98 -18.62
CA ILE A 77 -7.51 -14.95 -19.35
C ILE A 77 -7.76 -16.39 -18.88
N PHE A 78 -8.06 -16.59 -17.59
CA PHE A 78 -8.34 -17.90 -17.00
C PHE A 78 -9.76 -17.97 -16.41
N PRO A 79 -10.80 -18.18 -17.25
CA PRO A 79 -12.17 -18.41 -16.76
C PRO A 79 -12.33 -19.73 -15.98
#